data_AF-A0A133U9S2-F1
#
_entry.id   AF-A0A133U9S2-F1
#
_cell.length_a   1.000
_cell.length_b   1.000
_cell.length_c   1.000
_cell.angle_alpha   90.00
_cell.angle_beta   90.00
_cell.angle_gamma   90.00
#
_symmetry.space_group_name_H-M   'P 1'
#
loop_
_entity.id
_entity.type
_entity.pdbx_description
1 polymer ?
#
loop_
_entity_poly.entity_id
_entity_poly.type
_entity_poly.pdbx_seq_one_letter_code
_entity_poly.pdbx_strand_id
1 'polypeptide(L)' 'MNLTKREELLIYPKKFTRFEKARIIGARAIQIELGAPVLVNVPEDVSDPTDIAAIEFEHDAIPMTIVRRLPSGERIS' A
#
# COMPACT_ATOMS: atom_id res chain seq x y z
N MET A 1 -12.75 27.42 -17.80
CA MET A 1 -13.89 26.63 -17.28
C MET A 1 -13.56 25.15 -17.44
N ASN A 2 -13.35 24.30 -16.45
CA ASN A 2 -13.32 24.40 -14.99
C ASN A 2 -12.33 23.31 -14.54
N LEU A 3 -11.13 23.72 -14.10
CA LEU A 3 -10.08 22.82 -13.58
C LEU A 3 -10.24 22.55 -12.06
N THR A 4 -11.39 22.87 -11.47
CA THR A 4 -11.54 22.96 -10.00
C THR A 4 -12.78 22.24 -9.48
N LYS A 5 -13.07 21.03 -9.97
CA LYS A 5 -14.19 20.22 -9.43
C LYS A 5 -13.83 18.79 -9.03
N ARG A 6 -12.57 18.35 -9.18
CA ARG A 6 -12.12 17.00 -8.79
C ARG A 6 -11.33 16.95 -7.48
N GLU A 7 -10.84 18.09 -6.99
CA GLU A 7 -10.12 18.17 -5.71
C GLU A 7 -11.07 18.34 -4.51
N GLU A 8 -12.33 18.73 -4.76
CA GLU A 8 -13.36 18.91 -3.74
C GLU A 8 -14.18 17.63 -3.58
N LEU A 9 -13.66 16.74 -2.73
CA LEU A 9 -14.37 15.81 -1.82
C LEU A 9 -13.39 14.68 -1.47
N LEU A 10 -12.25 15.03 -0.87
CA LEU A 10 -11.38 14.03 -0.28
C LEU A 10 -12.06 13.52 1.01
N ILE A 11 -13.11 12.70 0.87
CA ILE A 11 -13.78 11.98 1.98
C ILE A 11 -12.74 11.12 2.73
N TYR A 12 -11.64 10.78 2.07
CA TYR A 12 -10.56 9.95 2.61
C TYR A 12 -9.31 10.76 2.91
N PRO A 13 -8.50 10.39 3.91
CA PRO A 13 -7.22 11.03 4.16
C PRO A 13 -6.25 10.84 2.98
N LYS A 14 -5.38 11.84 2.74
CA LYS A 14 -4.28 11.76 1.75
C LYS A 14 -3.25 10.68 2.11
N LYS A 15 -3.16 10.33 3.40
CA LYS A 15 -2.27 9.28 3.92
C LYS A 15 -3.01 7.95 4.00
N PHE A 16 -2.24 6.86 4.00
CA PHE A 16 -2.77 5.53 4.30
C PHE A 16 -3.34 5.48 5.72
N THR A 17 -4.52 4.86 5.85
CA THR A 17 -5.07 4.53 7.16
C THR A 17 -4.25 3.42 7.83
N ARG A 18 -4.37 3.26 9.15
CA ARG A 18 -3.74 2.13 9.86
C ARG A 18 -4.15 0.76 9.31
N PHE A 19 -5.40 0.64 8.84
CA PHE A 19 -5.94 -0.59 8.27
C PHE A 19 -5.39 -0.86 6.87
N GLU A 20 -5.28 0.18 6.04
CA GLU A 20 -4.64 0.11 4.73
C GLU A 20 -3.17 -0.30 4.87
N LYS A 21 -2.42 0.35 5.77
CA LYS A 21 -1.01 0.00 6.04
C LYS A 21 -0.88 -1.46 6.47
N ALA A 22 -1.67 -1.90 7.45
CA ALA A 22 -1.63 -3.29 7.92
C ALA A 22 -1.98 -4.29 6.80
N ARG A 23 -2.97 -3.97 5.97
CA ARG A 23 -3.39 -4.85 4.86
C ARG A 23 -2.33 -4.97 3.77
N ILE A 24 -1.66 -3.86 3.44
CA ILE A 24 -0.58 -3.85 2.44
C ILE A 24 0.59 -4.69 2.92
N ILE A 25 1.07 -4.46 4.14
CA ILE A 25 2.20 -5.20 4.71
C ILE A 25 1.87 -6.70 4.78
N GLY A 26 0.69 -7.06 5.30
CA GLY A 26 0.29 -8.46 5.39
C GLY A 26 0.14 -9.15 4.03
N ALA A 27 -0.46 -8.47 3.04
CA ALA A 27 -0.58 -9.02 1.70
C ALA A 27 0.79 -9.18 1.03
N ARG A 28 1.71 -8.24 1.26
CA ARG A 28 3.07 -8.28 0.70
C ARG A 28 3.93 -9.35 1.37
N ALA A 29 3.82 -9.53 2.68
CA ALA A 29 4.50 -10.60 3.41
C ALA A 29 4.15 -11.98 2.84
N ILE A 30 2.87 -12.25 2.56
CA ILE A 30 2.43 -13.50 1.92
C ILE A 30 3.07 -13.67 0.54
N GLN A 31 3.21 -12.60 -0.25
CA GLN A 31 3.88 -12.70 -1.56
C GLN A 31 5.34 -13.11 -1.39
N ILE A 32 6.04 -12.53 -0.42
CA ILE A 32 7.45 -12.85 -0.13
C ILE A 32 7.58 -14.29 0.35
N GLU A 33 6.71 -14.75 1.24
CA GLU A 33 6.66 -16.16 1.69
C GLU A 33 6.47 -17.14 0.53
N LEU A 34 5.69 -16.75 -0.48
CA LEU A 34 5.46 -17.53 -1.69
C LEU A 34 6.60 -17.42 -2.72
N GLY A 35 7.72 -16.78 -2.36
CA GLY A 35 8.90 -16.65 -3.21
C GLY A 35 8.83 -15.52 -4.23
N ALA A 36 7.96 -14.52 -4.04
CA ALA A 36 7.97 -13.32 -4.87
C ALA A 36 9.28 -12.53 -4.68
N PRO A 37 9.80 -11.88 -5.74
CA PRO A 37 11.02 -11.10 -5.66
C PRO A 37 10.83 -9.87 -4.77
N VAL A 38 11.82 -9.62 -3.92
CA VAL A 38 11.94 -8.42 -3.08
C VAL A 38 12.60 -7.31 -3.89
N LEU A 39 12.06 -6.08 -3.80
CA LEU A 39 12.48 -4.93 -4.62
C LEU A 39 13.44 -3.97 -3.90
N VAL A 40 13.75 -4.25 -2.63
CA VAL A 40 14.68 -3.48 -1.80
C VAL A 40 15.86 -4.33 -1.34
N ASN A 41 16.98 -3.68 -1.03
CA ASN A 41 18.11 -4.35 -0.39
C ASN A 41 17.76 -4.60 1.07
N VAL A 42 17.53 -5.86 1.41
CA VAL A 42 17.25 -6.29 2.78
C VAL A 42 18.60 -6.49 3.51
N PRO A 43 18.76 -5.95 4.73
CA PRO A 43 19.91 -6.28 5.58
C PRO A 43 19.98 -7.79 5.84
N GLU A 44 21.17 -8.37 5.91
CA GLU A 44 21.34 -9.82 6.14
C GLU A 44 20.69 -10.32 7.44
N ASP A 45 20.49 -9.41 8.40
CA ASP A 45 19.92 -9.69 9.72
C ASP A 45 18.39 -9.86 9.71
N VAL A 46 17.71 -9.51 8.62
CA VAL A 46 16.24 -9.52 8.51
C VAL A 46 15.77 -10.68 7.65
N SER A 47 15.20 -11.70 8.31
CA SER A 47 14.66 -12.89 7.66
C SER A 47 13.14 -12.96 7.66
N ASP A 48 12.44 -12.17 8.49
CA ASP A 48 10.99 -12.25 8.59
C ASP A 48 10.32 -11.57 7.38
N PRO A 49 9.44 -12.27 6.64
CA PRO A 49 8.73 -11.70 5.48
C PRO A 49 7.92 -10.44 5.80
N THR A 50 7.41 -10.33 7.03
CA THR A 50 6.66 -9.16 7.51
C THR A 50 7.56 -7.95 7.65
N ASP A 51 8.77 -8.15 8.19
CA ASP A 51 9.75 -7.10 8.36
C ASP A 51 10.28 -6.64 7.00
N ILE A 52 10.52 -7.57 6.07
CA ILE A 52 10.89 -7.24 4.69
C ILE A 52 9.79 -6.43 4.01
N ALA A 53 8.53 -6.84 4.15
CA ALA A 53 7.40 -6.08 3.62
C ALA A 53 7.25 -4.70 4.26
N ALA A 54 7.57 -4.54 5.55
CA ALA A 54 7.57 -3.25 6.22
C ALA A 54 8.67 -2.33 5.67
N ILE A 55 9.88 -2.85 5.44
CA ILE A 55 10.98 -2.11 4.83
C ILE A 55 10.61 -1.68 3.40
N GLU A 56 10.03 -2.56 2.59
CA GLU A 56 9.55 -2.19 1.25
C GLU A 56 8.47 -1.11 1.29
N PHE A 57 7.56 -1.16 2.27
CA PHE A 57 6.53 -0.14 2.46
C PHE A 57 7.15 1.23 2.78
N GLU A 58 8.18 1.27 3.63
CA GLU A 58 8.86 2.52 4.00
C GLU A 58 9.64 3.15 2.85
N HIS A 59 10.05 2.36 1.86
CA HIS A 59 10.72 2.82 0.65
C HIS A 59 9.75 3.10 -0.52
N ASP A 60 8.43 3.07 -0.28
CA ASP A 60 7.38 3.17 -1.31
C ASP A 60 7.59 2.20 -2.49
N ALA A 61 8.20 1.03 -2.21
CA ALA A 61 8.64 0.08 -3.23
C ALA A 61 7.63 -1.06 -3.49
N ILE A 62 6.50 -1.10 -2.77
CA ILE A 62 5.54 -2.20 -2.89
C ILE A 62 4.77 -2.10 -4.23
N PRO A 63 4.76 -3.17 -5.06
CA PRO A 63 4.12 -3.16 -6.36
C PRO A 63 2.60 -3.44 -6.27
N MET A 64 1.87 -2.68 -5.46
CA MET A 64 0.41 -2.80 -5.34
C MET A 64 -0.27 -1.45 -5.13
N THR A 65 -1.52 -1.34 -5.59
CA THR A 65 -2.32 -0.11 -5.49
C THR A 65 -3.56 -0.36 -4.64
N ILE A 66 -3.95 0.64 -3.85
CA ILE A 66 -5.17 0.59 -3.06
C ILE A 66 -6.34 1.09 -3.91
N VAL A 67 -7.45 0.37 -3.86
CA VAL A 67 -8.72 0.82 -4.43
C VAL A 67 -9.71 1.02 -3.28
N ARG A 68 -10.02 2.28 -2.99
CA ARG A 68 -11.05 2.71 -2.06
C ARG A 68 -12.41 2.63 -2.75
N ARG A 69 -13.41 2.07 -2.05
CA ARG A 69 -14.78 1.99 -2.55
C ARG A 69 -15.67 2.93 -1.75
N LEU A 70 -16.39 3.79 -2.45
CA LEU A 70 -17.41 4.63 -1.86
C LEU A 70 -18.64 3.78 -1.48
N PRO A 71 -19.48 4.24 -0.53
CA PRO A 71 -20.77 3.63 -0.25
C PRO A 71 -21.69 3.56 -1.48
N SER A 72 -21.50 4.45 -2.47
CA SER A 72 -22.19 4.42 -3.77
C SER A 72 -21.75 3.28 -4.70
N GLY A 73 -20.66 2.57 -4.37
CA GLY A 73 -20.07 1.51 -5.20
C GLY A 73 -19.01 1.99 -6.19
N GLU A 74 -18.81 3.31 -6.32
CA GLU A 74 -17.75 3.89 -7.12
C GLU A 74 -16.36 3.54 -6.59
N ARG A 75 -15.39 3.36 -7.51
CA ARG A 75 -14.00 3.01 -7.21
C ARG A 75 -13.12 4.25 -7.31
N ILE A 76 -12.35 4.53 -6.26
CA ILE A 76 -11.34 5.58 -6.20
C ILE A 76 -10.01 4.88 -5.90
N SER A 77 -9.04 5.00 -6.80
CA SER A 77 -7.66 4.52 -6.59
C SER A 77 -6.74 5.68 -6.28
#